data_AF-A0A9E1J2K2-F1
#
_entry.id   AF-A0A9E1J2K2-F1
#
_cell.length_a   1.000
_cell.length_b   1.000
_cell.length_c   1.000
_cell.angle_alpha   90.00
_cell.angle_beta   90.00
_cell.angle_gamma   90.00
#
_symmetry.space_group_name_H-M   'P 1'
#
loop_
_entity.id
_entity.type
_entity.pdbx_description
1 polymer ?
#
loop_
_entity_poly.entity_id
_entity_poly.type
_entity_poly.pdbx_seq_one_letter_code
_entity_poly.pdbx_strand_id
1 'polypeptide(L)'
;MVDCQRHLFDVPREIAYFNCAAFTPFLLSVAEAGHGAVTRRVHTWKINSEELADGADRARTLFGRIINADRDAIAITPATSYSIAVAAANLDLAEGQTIVVVQDQFPSNYYVWV
;
A
#
# COMPACT_ATOMS: atom_id res chain seq x y z
N MET A 1 -10.30 -8.21 -23.41
CA MET A 1 -10.53 -6.90 -22.77
C MET A 1 -11.46 -7.12 -21.60
N VAL A 2 -11.22 -6.47 -20.47
CA VAL A 2 -12.16 -6.51 -19.34
C VAL A 2 -13.31 -5.54 -19.64
N ASP A 3 -14.54 -5.91 -19.27
CA ASP A 3 -15.70 -5.04 -19.40
C ASP A 3 -15.55 -3.74 -18.59
N CYS A 4 -16.17 -2.66 -19.05
CA CYS A 4 -16.09 -1.35 -18.39
C CYS A 4 -16.60 -1.41 -16.94
N GLN A 5 -15.69 -1.22 -15.98
CA GLN A 5 -15.99 -1.25 -14.54
C GLN A 5 -16.32 0.15 -13.96
N ARG A 6 -16.72 1.11 -14.79
CA ARG A 6 -16.98 2.50 -14.33
C ARG A 6 -17.98 2.57 -13.18
N HIS A 7 -18.97 1.68 -13.18
CA HIS A 7 -20.00 1.60 -12.14
C HIS A 7 -19.46 1.31 -10.73
N LEU A 8 -18.19 0.88 -10.60
CA LEU A 8 -17.55 0.66 -9.30
C LEU A 8 -16.90 1.92 -8.71
N PHE A 9 -16.90 3.04 -9.43
CA PHE A 9 -16.25 4.28 -9.04
C PHE A 9 -17.22 5.45 -9.11
N ASP A 10 -17.01 6.45 -8.25
CA ASP A 10 -17.77 7.71 -8.28
C ASP A 10 -17.03 8.78 -9.11
N VAL A 11 -16.93 8.56 -10.42
CA VAL A 11 -16.35 9.54 -11.35
C VAL A 11 -17.47 10.15 -12.21
N PRO A 12 -17.73 11.47 -12.14
CA PRO A 12 -18.73 12.14 -12.97
C PRO A 12 -18.50 11.91 -14.47
N ARG A 13 -19.58 11.76 -15.26
CA ARG A 13 -19.51 11.33 -16.68
C ARG A 13 -18.73 12.30 -17.57
N GLU A 14 -18.74 13.57 -17.20
CA GLU A 14 -18.07 14.69 -17.85
C GLU A 14 -16.57 14.76 -17.53
N ILE A 15 -16.08 13.98 -16.56
CA ILE A 15 -14.67 13.96 -16.17
C ILE A 15 -13.94 12.77 -16.82
N ALA A 16 -12.88 13.10 -17.56
CA ALA A 16 -11.86 12.16 -18.00
C ALA A 16 -10.63 12.25 -17.09
N TYR A 17 -10.53 11.34 -16.13
CA TYR A 17 -9.47 11.34 -15.12
C TYR A 17 -8.29 10.46 -15.55
N PHE A 18 -7.11 11.06 -15.73
CA PHE A 18 -5.90 10.37 -16.19
C PHE A 18 -4.78 10.29 -15.15
N ASN A 19 -4.96 10.87 -13.95
CA ASN A 19 -3.94 10.92 -12.91
C ASN A 19 -4.01 9.74 -11.91
N CYS A 20 -4.42 8.56 -12.37
CA CYS A 20 -4.60 7.38 -11.51
C CYS A 20 -3.29 6.94 -10.84
N ALA A 21 -2.15 7.12 -11.51
CA ALA A 21 -0.86 6.72 -10.96
C ALA A 21 -0.46 7.54 -9.71
N ALA A 22 -0.82 8.82 -9.64
CA ALA A 22 -0.56 9.64 -8.45
C ALA A 22 -1.68 9.50 -7.42
N PHE A 23 -2.94 9.52 -7.87
CA PHE A 23 -4.11 9.41 -7.00
C PHE A 23 -5.17 8.53 -7.64
N THR A 24 -5.20 7.26 -7.26
CA THR A 24 -6.20 6.29 -7.73
C THR A 24 -7.58 6.61 -7.15
N PRO A 25 -8.65 6.73 -7.97
CA PRO A 25 -10.01 6.78 -7.45
C PRO A 25 -10.32 5.50 -6.69
N PHE A 26 -10.85 5.61 -5.48
CA PHE A 26 -11.27 4.43 -4.74
C PHE A 26 -12.50 3.77 -5.39
N LEU A 27 -12.54 2.44 -5.31
CA LEU A 27 -13.77 1.70 -5.51
C LEU A 27 -14.78 2.13 -4.44
N LEU A 28 -16.07 2.15 -4.79
CA LEU A 28 -17.15 2.43 -3.84
C LEU A 28 -17.09 1.50 -2.61
N SER A 29 -16.76 0.22 -2.83
CA SER A 29 -16.59 -0.76 -1.75
C SER A 29 -15.39 -0.48 -0.84
N VAL A 30 -14.31 0.11 -1.38
CA VAL A 30 -13.14 0.54 -0.58
C VAL A 30 -13.51 1.74 0.27
N ALA A 31 -14.25 2.71 -0.28
CA ALA A 31 -14.74 3.86 0.47
C ALA A 31 -15.67 3.42 1.63
N GLU A 32 -16.59 2.49 1.37
CA GLU A 32 -17.47 1.91 2.40
C GLU A 32 -16.69 1.21 3.52
N ALA A 33 -15.71 0.37 3.17
CA ALA A 33 -14.85 -0.29 4.15
C ALA A 33 -14.04 0.72 4.99
N GLY A 34 -13.56 1.80 4.35
CA GLY A 34 -12.86 2.90 5.02
C GLY A 34 -13.75 3.62 6.03
N HIS A 35 -14.99 3.95 5.67
CA HIS A 35 -15.96 4.53 6.61
C HIS A 35 -16.21 3.61 7.79
N GLY A 36 -16.42 2.31 7.55
CA GLY A 36 -16.59 1.31 8.61
C GLY A 36 -15.38 1.24 9.55
N ALA A 37 -14.16 1.31 9.00
CA ALA A 37 -12.93 1.33 9.80
C ALA A 37 -12.84 2.59 10.69
N VAL A 38 -13.20 3.77 10.17
CA VAL A 38 -13.27 5.01 10.96
C VAL A 38 -14.29 4.89 12.07
N THR A 39 -15.51 4.44 11.78
CA THR A 39 -16.56 4.23 12.80
C THR A 39 -16.08 3.28 13.90
N ARG A 40 -15.41 2.18 13.54
CA ARG A 40 -14.85 1.25 14.52
C ARG A 40 -13.75 1.90 15.35
N ARG A 41 -12.90 2.74 14.75
CA ARG A 41 -11.82 3.44 15.44
C ARG A 41 -12.32 4.43 16.50
N VAL A 42 -13.51 5.01 16.32
CA VAL A 42 -14.17 5.83 17.36
C VAL A 42 -14.46 5.02 18.63
N HIS A 43 -14.69 3.71 18.51
CA HIS A 43 -14.92 2.82 19.65
C HIS A 43 -13.69 1.96 19.94
N THR A 44 -12.52 2.59 20.08
CA THR A 44 -11.22 1.88 20.21
C THR A 44 -11.20 0.87 21.37
N TRP A 45 -11.94 1.10 22.46
CA TRP A 45 -12.06 0.15 23.59
C TRP A 45 -12.76 -1.18 23.24
N LYS A 46 -13.43 -1.26 22.09
CA LYS A 46 -14.04 -2.50 21.57
C LYS A 46 -13.12 -3.27 20.62
N ILE A 47 -11.97 -2.71 20.24
CA ILE A 47 -11.04 -3.35 19.31
C ILE A 47 -10.22 -4.37 20.11
N ASN A 48 -10.39 -5.65 19.81
CA ASN A 48 -9.55 -6.71 20.36
C ASN A 48 -8.36 -7.02 19.41
N SER A 49 -7.32 -7.66 19.95
CA SER A 49 -6.09 -7.97 19.21
C SER A 49 -6.28 -9.03 18.11
N GLU A 50 -7.21 -9.96 18.30
CA GLU A 50 -7.51 -11.04 17.34
C GLU A 50 -8.08 -10.47 16.04
N GLU A 51 -9.09 -9.59 16.14
CA GLU A 51 -9.70 -8.95 14.98
C GLU A 51 -8.72 -8.04 14.20
N LEU A 52 -7.70 -7.50 14.86
CA LEU A 52 -6.64 -6.72 14.20
C LEU A 52 -5.69 -7.63 13.42
N ALA A 53 -5.26 -8.75 14.02
CA ALA A 53 -4.39 -9.72 13.39
C ALA A 53 -5.07 -10.34 12.15
N ASP A 54 -6.33 -10.74 12.28
CA ASP A 54 -7.12 -11.33 11.20
C ASP A 54 -7.24 -10.42 9.97
N GLY A 55 -7.45 -9.11 10.21
CA GLY A 55 -7.54 -8.13 9.13
C GLY A 55 -6.24 -7.99 8.34
N ALA A 56 -5.10 -7.92 9.04
CA ALA A 56 -3.79 -7.79 8.43
C ALA A 56 -3.39 -9.06 7.67
N ASP A 57 -3.61 -10.24 8.24
CA ASP A 57 -3.25 -11.52 7.61
C ASP A 57 -4.12 -11.83 6.40
N ARG A 58 -5.40 -11.46 6.45
CA ARG A 58 -6.26 -11.50 5.26
C ARG A 58 -5.74 -10.60 4.14
N ALA A 59 -5.34 -9.37 4.46
CA ALA A 59 -4.80 -8.44 3.46
C ALA A 59 -3.50 -8.97 2.83
N ARG A 60 -2.57 -9.47 3.64
CA ARG A 60 -1.33 -10.12 3.17
C ARG A 60 -1.63 -11.31 2.27
N THR A 61 -2.54 -12.19 2.68
CA THR A 61 -2.92 -13.38 1.90
C THR A 61 -3.52 -13.00 0.54
N LEU A 62 -4.40 -12.00 0.50
CA LEU A 62 -5.00 -11.55 -0.76
C LEU A 62 -3.97 -10.89 -1.68
N PHE A 63 -3.07 -10.06 -1.14
CA PHE A 63 -2.01 -9.44 -1.93
C PHE A 63 -1.00 -10.47 -2.44
N GLY A 64 -0.65 -11.47 -1.63
CA GLY A 64 0.24 -12.57 -2.02
C GLY A 64 -0.26 -13.35 -3.23
N ARG A 65 -1.58 -13.50 -3.42
CA ARG A 65 -2.15 -14.10 -4.64
C ARG A 65 -1.90 -13.26 -5.89
N ILE A 66 -1.78 -11.94 -5.77
CA ILE A 66 -1.54 -11.03 -6.90
C ILE A 66 -0.08 -11.14 -7.36
N ILE A 67 0.85 -11.19 -6.41
CA ILE A 67 2.30 -11.17 -6.68
C ILE A 67 2.96 -12.56 -6.61
N ASN A 68 2.17 -13.62 -6.41
CA ASN A 68 2.64 -14.99 -6.21
C ASN A 68 3.66 -15.14 -5.06
N ALA A 69 3.27 -14.68 -3.86
CA ALA A 69 4.10 -14.73 -2.65
C ALA A 69 3.31 -15.26 -1.44
N ASP A 70 4.03 -15.83 -0.46
CA ASP A 70 3.44 -16.19 0.84
C ASP A 70 3.06 -14.92 1.62
N ARG A 71 2.03 -15.02 2.47
CA ARG A 71 1.61 -13.93 3.36
C ARG A 71 2.75 -13.48 4.28
N ASP A 72 3.61 -14.42 4.71
CA ASP A 72 4.70 -14.15 5.65
C ASP A 72 5.84 -13.35 4.99
N ALA A 73 5.85 -13.24 3.65
CA ALA A 73 6.78 -12.39 2.89
C ALA A 73 6.27 -10.94 2.70
N ILE A 74 5.13 -10.57 3.27
CA ILE A 74 4.45 -9.28 2.99
C ILE A 74 4.37 -8.42 4.26
N ALA A 75 5.06 -7.28 4.22
CA ALA A 75 4.91 -6.22 5.22
C ALA A 75 3.85 -5.19 4.80
N ILE A 76 3.00 -4.78 5.74
CA ILE A 76 2.05 -3.68 5.55
C ILE A 76 2.70 -2.42 6.12
N THR A 77 2.91 -1.41 5.28
CA THR A 77 3.54 -0.14 5.64
C THR A 77 2.68 1.03 5.17
N PRO A 78 2.85 2.23 5.75
CA PRO A 78 2.00 3.38 5.42
C PRO A 78 2.35 4.05 4.08
N ALA A 79 3.54 3.81 3.53
CA ALA A 79 4.01 4.44 2.29
C ALA A 79 5.19 3.68 1.68
N THR A 80 5.37 3.81 0.36
CA THR A 80 6.54 3.27 -0.38
C THR A 80 7.85 3.83 0.16
N SER A 81 7.92 5.13 0.44
CA SER A 81 9.11 5.78 1.01
C SER A 81 9.52 5.16 2.35
N TYR A 82 8.54 4.89 3.21
CA TYR A 82 8.75 4.24 4.49
C TYR A 82 9.29 2.81 4.31
N SER A 83 8.72 2.04 3.38
CA SER A 83 9.23 0.68 3.09
C SER A 83 10.68 0.68 2.62
N ILE A 84 11.06 1.62 1.74
CA ILE A 84 12.44 1.70 1.24
C ILE A 84 13.40 2.03 2.38
N ALA A 85 13.06 3.00 3.23
CA ALA A 85 13.88 3.35 4.39
C ALA A 85 14.04 2.17 5.37
N VAL A 86 12.95 1.43 5.63
CA VAL A 86 13.00 0.22 6.46
C VAL A 86 13.90 -0.84 5.83
N ALA A 87 13.78 -1.09 4.53
CA ALA A 87 14.61 -2.06 3.83
C ALA A 87 16.10 -1.68 3.90
N ALA A 88 16.42 -0.42 3.64
CA ALA A 88 17.79 0.10 3.73
C ALA A 88 18.40 -0.04 5.13
N ALA A 89 17.62 0.29 6.18
CA ALA A 89 18.07 0.21 7.56
C ALA A 89 18.34 -1.24 8.04
N ASN A 90 17.90 -2.25 7.28
CA ASN A 90 18.13 -3.67 7.58
C ASN A 90 19.21 -4.31 6.69
N LEU A 91 19.88 -3.54 5.84
CA LEU A 91 21.05 -4.01 5.10
C LEU A 91 22.31 -3.90 5.97
N ASP A 92 23.07 -4.99 6.03
CA ASP A 92 24.38 -5.01 6.69
C ASP A 92 25.45 -4.43 5.75
N LEU A 93 25.49 -3.10 5.66
CA LEU A 93 26.43 -2.38 4.81
C LEU A 93 27.73 -2.08 5.56
N ALA A 94 28.85 -2.38 4.91
CA ALA A 94 30.19 -2.11 5.40
C ALA A 94 30.84 -0.94 4.63
N GLU A 95 31.80 -0.28 5.30
CA GLU A 95 32.63 0.74 4.65
C GLU A 95 33.33 0.18 3.41
N GLY A 96 33.37 0.97 2.34
CA GLY A 96 33.94 0.58 1.05
C GLY A 96 32.99 -0.17 0.11
N GLN A 97 31.77 -0.52 0.54
CA GLN A 97 30.74 -1.03 -0.36
C GLN A 97 30.09 0.10 -1.18
N THR A 98 29.53 -0.27 -2.33
CA THR A 98 28.87 0.67 -3.26
C THR A 98 27.40 0.30 -3.44
N ILE A 99 26.52 1.28 -3.24
CA ILE A 99 25.11 1.17 -3.62
C ILE A 99 24.93 1.73 -5.02
N VAL A 100 24.45 0.90 -5.94
CA VAL A 100 24.16 1.30 -7.33
C VAL A 100 22.67 1.60 -7.45
N VAL A 101 22.35 2.84 -7.80
CA VAL A 101 20.98 3.31 -8.02
C VAL A 101 20.82 3.67 -9.49
N VAL A 102 19.68 3.32 -10.08
CA VAL A 102 19.36 3.72 -11.47
C VAL A 102 19.24 5.25 -11.52
N GLN A 103 19.66 5.85 -12.63
CA GLN A 103 19.47 7.29 -12.86
C GLN A 103 17.97 7.64 -12.86
N ASP A 104 17.62 8.85 -12.38
CA ASP A 104 16.25 9.37 -12.33
C ASP A 104 15.26 8.51 -11.51
N GLN A 105 15.78 7.82 -10.50
CA GLN A 105 14.94 7.17 -9.48
C GLN A 105 14.15 8.17 -8.68
N PHE A 106 12.98 7.74 -8.20
CA PHE A 106 12.13 8.58 -7.36
C PHE A 106 12.89 9.04 -6.10
N PRO A 107 12.73 10.30 -5.64
CA PRO A 107 13.53 10.85 -4.54
C PRO A 107 13.53 10.02 -3.26
N SER A 108 12.41 9.36 -2.93
CA SER A 108 12.34 8.51 -1.73
C SER A 108 13.18 7.23 -1.82
N ASN A 109 13.60 6.82 -3.02
CA ASN A 109 14.58 5.77 -3.18
C ASN A 109 16.00 6.34 -3.10
N TYR A 110 16.26 7.49 -3.73
CA TYR A 110 17.60 8.09 -3.75
C TYR A 110 18.07 8.60 -2.39
N TYR A 111 17.25 9.41 -1.70
CA TYR A 111 17.65 10.10 -0.46
C TYR A 111 17.87 9.18 0.74
N VAL A 112 17.55 7.90 0.63
CA VAL A 112 17.83 6.93 1.69
C VAL A 112 19.33 6.57 1.75
N TRP A 113 20.08 6.87 0.68
CA TRP A 113 21.49 6.49 0.53
C TRP A 113 22.47 7.65 0.65
N VAL A 114 21.98 8.88 0.88
CA VAL A 114 22.78 10.12 0.95
C VAL A 114 22.58 10.82 2.29
#